data_AF-A0A1G4ITD2-F1
#
_entry.id   AF-A0A1G4ITD2-F1
#
_cell.length_a   1.000
_cell.length_b   1.000
_cell.length_c   1.000
_cell.angle_alpha   90.00
_cell.angle_beta   90.00
_cell.angle_gamma   90.00
#
_symmetry.space_group_name_H-M   'P 1'
#
loop_
_entity.id
_entity.type
_entity.pdbx_description
1 polymer ?
#
loop_
_entity_poly.entity_id
_entity_poly.type
_entity_poly.pdbx_seq_one_letter_code
_entity_poly.pdbx_strand_id
1 'polypeptide(L)'
;MANYAQQTVKQLQKELESRNLGTNGIKKDLIARLESNDAENSQQTAAQEEEQQEPATKEIGSEQKEEQPEKVVASTEEENEENPAAAPVLENPSVASSSSSGSSNQPKSEGSHGHGNGNIDEADAKPKPFSPEEAKTKALEHLQVKLRRARKFAADESTIESLERQIARIQKFGLDQTTQLARELGFGKGPQNTIARRGNKKSHRKASKNNRK
;
A
#
# COMPACT_ATOMS: atom_id res chain seq x y z
N MET A 1 0.94 -7.86 -26.33
CA MET A 1 0.36 -7.07 -25.23
C MET A 1 1.47 -6.71 -24.25
N ALA A 2 1.53 -5.45 -23.80
CA ALA A 2 2.51 -5.02 -22.81
C ALA A 2 2.13 -5.55 -21.41
N ASN A 3 3.12 -5.89 -20.58
CA ASN A 3 2.89 -6.41 -19.22
C ASN A 3 2.81 -5.27 -18.19
N TYR A 4 1.63 -4.65 -18.09
CA TYR A 4 1.36 -3.54 -17.17
C TYR A 4 1.40 -3.93 -15.68
N ALA A 5 1.29 -5.22 -15.35
CA ALA A 5 1.29 -5.69 -13.97
C ALA A 5 2.63 -5.43 -13.24
N GLN A 6 3.74 -5.42 -13.97
CA GLN A 6 5.08 -5.16 -13.43
C GLN A 6 5.35 -3.67 -13.16
N GLN A 7 4.55 -2.78 -13.73
CA GLN A 7 4.76 -1.34 -13.58
C GLN A 7 4.22 -0.81 -12.25
N THR A 8 4.82 0.28 -11.77
CA THR A 8 4.31 1.01 -10.59
C THR A 8 3.13 1.90 -10.97
N VAL A 9 2.30 2.28 -9.99
CA VAL A 9 1.15 3.18 -10.20
C VAL A 9 1.55 4.47 -10.91
N LYS A 10 2.72 5.04 -10.59
CA LYS A 10 3.22 6.27 -11.22
C LYS A 10 3.56 6.06 -12.70
N GLN A 11 4.10 4.90 -13.06
CA GLN A 11 4.41 4.58 -14.46
C GLN A 11 3.11 4.40 -15.25
N LEU A 12 2.15 3.65 -14.70
CA LEU A 12 0.83 3.46 -15.30
C LEU A 12 0.09 4.79 -15.48
N GLN A 13 0.16 5.70 -14.50
CA GLN A 13 -0.42 7.04 -14.63
C GLN A 13 0.22 7.84 -15.76
N LYS A 14 1.55 7.81 -15.89
CA LYS A 14 2.25 8.48 -17.01
C LYS A 14 1.84 7.92 -18.38
N GLU A 15 1.66 6.61 -18.48
CA GLU A 15 1.18 5.98 -19.73
C GLU A 15 -0.25 6.39 -20.05
N LEU A 16 -1.13 6.44 -19.03
CA LEU A 16 -2.50 6.94 -19.18
C LEU A 16 -2.54 8.41 -19.58
N GLU A 17 -1.71 9.27 -18.95
CA GLU A 17 -1.58 10.70 -19.33
C GLU A 17 -1.11 10.84 -20.78
N SER A 18 -0.11 10.07 -21.20
CA SER A 18 0.41 10.08 -22.58
C SER A 18 -0.65 9.70 -23.60
N ARG A 19 -1.63 8.88 -23.20
CA ARG A 19 -2.77 8.45 -24.03
C ARG A 19 -4.03 9.29 -23.80
N ASN A 20 -3.94 10.36 -23.01
CA ASN A 20 -5.06 11.21 -22.60
C ASN A 20 -6.24 10.45 -21.95
N LEU A 21 -5.94 9.36 -21.25
CA LEU A 21 -6.89 8.55 -20.49
C LEU A 21 -6.94 9.03 -19.04
N GLY A 22 -8.07 8.76 -18.36
CA GLY A 22 -8.21 9.10 -16.94
C GLY A 22 -7.18 8.39 -16.05
N THR A 23 -6.51 9.11 -15.16
CA THR A 23 -5.47 8.60 -14.24
C THR A 23 -5.99 8.24 -12.84
N ASN A 24 -7.29 8.35 -12.64
CA ASN A 24 -7.96 8.05 -11.38
C ASN A 24 -8.23 6.55 -11.24
N GLY A 25 -8.03 6.02 -10.03
CA GLY A 25 -8.34 4.63 -9.67
C GLY A 25 -7.21 3.94 -8.90
N ILE A 26 -7.46 2.69 -8.51
CA ILE A 26 -6.41 1.81 -7.96
C ILE A 26 -5.56 1.20 -9.08
N LYS A 27 -4.39 0.64 -8.77
CA LYS A 27 -3.46 0.05 -9.76
C LYS A 27 -4.15 -0.87 -10.77
N LYS A 28 -5.10 -1.70 -10.29
CA LYS A 28 -5.87 -2.63 -11.13
C LYS A 28 -6.73 -1.90 -12.17
N ASP A 29 -7.39 -0.82 -11.78
CA ASP A 29 -8.23 -0.02 -12.68
C ASP A 29 -7.40 0.66 -13.77
N LEU A 30 -6.20 1.14 -13.39
CA LEU A 30 -5.27 1.77 -14.33
C LEU A 30 -4.78 0.77 -15.39
N ILE A 31 -4.41 -0.44 -14.95
CA ILE A 31 -4.02 -1.54 -15.84
C ILE A 31 -5.17 -1.90 -16.78
N ALA A 32 -6.37 -2.14 -16.23
CA ALA A 32 -7.53 -2.51 -17.03
C ALA A 32 -7.84 -1.45 -18.11
N ARG A 33 -7.71 -0.16 -17.78
CA ARG A 33 -7.94 0.93 -18.74
C ARG A 33 -6.90 0.95 -19.87
N LEU A 34 -5.63 0.68 -19.57
CA LEU A 34 -4.58 0.54 -20.60
C LEU A 34 -4.82 -0.68 -21.49
N GLU A 35 -5.18 -1.81 -20.89
CA GLU A 35 -5.48 -3.05 -21.62
C GLU A 35 -6.72 -2.91 -22.51
N SER A 36 -7.79 -2.27 -22.03
CA SER A 36 -8.97 -1.96 -22.83
C SER A 36 -8.63 -1.05 -24.00
N ASN A 37 -7.83 -0.01 -23.78
CA ASN A 37 -7.42 0.90 -24.85
C ASN A 37 -6.52 0.21 -25.89
N ASP A 38 -5.60 -0.67 -25.47
CA ASP A 38 -4.80 -1.49 -26.39
C ASP A 38 -5.66 -2.46 -27.20
N ALA A 39 -6.66 -3.07 -26.57
CA ALA A 39 -7.58 -3.99 -27.23
C ALA A 39 -8.46 -3.25 -28.25
N GLU A 40 -9.02 -2.09 -27.89
CA GLU A 40 -9.78 -1.23 -28.80
C GLU A 40 -8.93 -0.75 -29.97
N ASN A 41 -7.70 -0.29 -29.71
CA ASN A 41 -6.79 0.16 -30.76
C ASN A 41 -6.39 -0.99 -31.70
N SER A 42 -6.20 -2.21 -31.17
CA SER A 42 -5.90 -3.40 -31.98
C SER A 42 -7.10 -3.87 -32.81
N GLN A 43 -8.33 -3.65 -32.34
CA GLN A 43 -9.55 -3.96 -33.09
C GLN A 43 -9.83 -2.92 -34.18
N GLN A 44 -9.52 -1.64 -33.93
CA GLN A 44 -9.64 -0.59 -34.94
C GLN A 44 -8.65 -0.74 -36.09
N THR A 45 -7.43 -1.21 -35.84
CA THR A 45 -6.46 -1.51 -36.91
C THR A 45 -6.82 -2.75 -37.73
N ALA A 46 -7.45 -3.77 -37.12
CA ALA A 46 -7.88 -4.98 -37.83
C ALA A 46 -9.11 -4.76 -38.73
N ALA A 47 -9.99 -3.82 -38.40
CA ALA A 47 -11.19 -3.52 -39.20
C ALA A 47 -10.90 -2.63 -40.44
N GLN A 48 -9.68 -2.12 -40.60
CA GLN A 48 -9.26 -1.33 -41.76
C GLN A 48 -8.49 -2.12 -42.83
N GLU A 49 -8.21 -3.41 -42.61
CA GLU A 49 -7.49 -4.28 -43.56
C GLU A 49 -8.38 -5.25 -44.37
N GLU A 50 -9.71 -5.26 -44.17
CA GLU A 50 -10.63 -6.16 -44.92
C GLU A 50 -11.32 -5.53 -46.15
N GLU A 51 -11.04 -4.27 -46.53
CA GLU A 51 -11.68 -3.65 -47.71
C GLU A 51 -10.76 -3.42 -48.92
N GLN A 52 -9.57 -4.04 -48.99
CA GLN A 52 -8.68 -3.87 -50.16
C GLN A 52 -7.93 -5.14 -50.59
N GLN A 53 -8.64 -6.12 -51.15
CA GLN A 53 -8.19 -7.05 -52.21
C GLN A 53 -9.44 -7.50 -52.99
N GLU A 54 -9.63 -7.48 -54.32
CA GLU A 54 -8.92 -7.14 -55.58
C GLU A 54 -9.97 -7.33 -56.74
N PRO A 55 -9.76 -7.13 -58.09
CA PRO A 55 -8.50 -7.22 -58.85
C PRO A 55 -8.28 -6.26 -60.06
N ALA A 56 -7.00 -6.17 -60.46
CA ALA A 56 -6.46 -6.19 -61.83
C ALA A 56 -6.48 -4.98 -62.81
N THR A 57 -5.24 -4.55 -63.13
CA THR A 57 -4.61 -4.32 -64.46
C THR A 57 -4.51 -2.91 -65.09
N LYS A 58 -3.27 -2.38 -65.12
CA LYS A 58 -2.46 -1.86 -66.26
C LYS A 58 -1.54 -0.72 -65.77
N GLU A 59 -0.23 -0.97 -65.59
CA GLU A 59 0.86 -0.97 -66.61
C GLU A 59 1.45 0.43 -66.87
N ILE A 60 2.79 0.47 -66.95
CA ILE A 60 3.74 1.55 -67.32
C ILE A 60 4.16 2.46 -66.14
N GLY A 61 5.42 2.57 -65.71
CA GLY A 61 6.70 2.07 -66.24
C GLY A 61 7.77 3.18 -66.18
N SER A 62 8.86 2.95 -65.42
CA SER A 62 10.26 3.42 -65.60
C SER A 62 10.97 3.39 -64.23
N GLU A 63 11.77 2.36 -63.90
CA GLU A 63 13.24 2.25 -64.15
C GLU A 63 14.07 3.26 -63.33
N GLN A 64 15.18 2.99 -62.63
CA GLN A 64 16.12 1.88 -62.35
C GLN A 64 16.97 2.44 -61.16
N LYS A 65 17.56 1.69 -60.20
CA LYS A 65 18.81 0.90 -60.29
C LYS A 65 19.21 0.53 -58.83
N GLU A 66 19.21 -0.74 -58.42
CA GLU A 66 20.39 -1.62 -58.19
C GLU A 66 21.59 -0.92 -57.50
N GLU A 67 22.15 -1.41 -56.39
CA GLU A 67 22.79 -2.72 -56.23
C GLU A 67 22.80 -3.25 -54.77
N GLN A 68 22.39 -4.51 -54.63
CA GLN A 68 22.93 -5.52 -53.71
C GLN A 68 24.36 -5.94 -54.19
N PRO A 69 25.23 -6.68 -53.44
CA PRO A 69 24.85 -7.86 -52.66
C PRO A 69 25.70 -8.26 -51.43
N GLU A 70 25.10 -9.15 -50.61
CA GLU A 70 25.64 -10.38 -49.99
C GLU A 70 26.99 -10.33 -49.20
N LYS A 71 27.19 -11.02 -48.06
CA LYS A 71 26.96 -12.46 -47.84
C LYS A 71 27.42 -12.86 -46.42
N VAL A 72 26.69 -13.79 -45.78
CA VAL A 72 27.12 -14.91 -44.87
C VAL A 72 27.98 -14.64 -43.61
N VAL A 73 27.94 -15.36 -42.47
CA VAL A 73 27.50 -16.73 -42.11
C VAL A 73 27.52 -16.89 -40.57
N ALA A 74 26.81 -17.95 -40.11
CA ALA A 74 27.06 -18.78 -38.92
C ALA A 74 26.67 -18.18 -37.54
N SER A 75 25.62 -18.63 -36.83
CA SER A 75 25.29 -19.98 -36.34
C SER A 75 26.43 -20.66 -35.58
N THR A 76 26.25 -20.83 -34.25
CA THR A 76 26.08 -22.15 -33.60
C THR A 76 26.66 -22.20 -32.17
N GLU A 77 25.79 -22.66 -31.25
CA GLU A 77 25.99 -23.44 -29.99
C GLU A 77 26.89 -22.87 -28.86
N GLU A 78 26.30 -22.61 -27.69
CA GLU A 78 26.10 -23.51 -26.53
C GLU A 78 27.38 -23.70 -25.72
N GLU A 79 27.35 -23.32 -24.44
CA GLU A 79 27.49 -24.31 -23.38
C GLU A 79 27.05 -23.75 -22.02
N ASN A 80 26.23 -24.56 -21.38
CA ASN A 80 25.68 -24.47 -20.05
C ASN A 80 26.28 -25.65 -19.29
N GLU A 81 27.03 -25.39 -18.22
CA GLU A 81 27.38 -26.37 -17.19
C GLU A 81 26.94 -25.80 -15.83
N GLU A 82 25.89 -26.39 -15.25
CA GLU A 82 25.95 -27.39 -14.16
C GLU A 82 25.94 -26.76 -12.76
N ASN A 83 24.90 -27.06 -11.95
CA ASN A 83 24.94 -28.14 -10.93
C ASN A 83 23.61 -28.17 -10.12
N PRO A 84 23.29 -29.18 -9.28
CA PRO A 84 22.16 -30.06 -9.53
C PRO A 84 21.17 -30.11 -8.34
N ALA A 85 20.11 -30.92 -8.49
CA ALA A 85 19.61 -31.89 -7.49
C ALA A 85 18.07 -31.94 -7.39
N ALA A 86 17.57 -33.13 -7.71
CA ALA A 86 16.45 -33.84 -7.09
C ALA A 86 15.01 -33.29 -7.29
N ALA A 87 14.33 -33.91 -8.26
CA ALA A 87 12.87 -34.10 -8.31
C ALA A 87 12.41 -35.18 -7.29
N PRO A 88 11.13 -35.61 -7.27
CA PRO A 88 9.83 -34.93 -7.43
C PRO A 88 8.86 -35.29 -6.26
N VAL A 89 7.56 -34.95 -6.36
CA VAL A 89 6.38 -35.83 -6.09
C VAL A 89 5.16 -35.11 -5.44
N LEU A 90 4.12 -34.96 -6.27
CA LEU A 90 2.66 -35.10 -6.06
C LEU A 90 1.73 -33.95 -5.56
N GLU A 91 0.73 -33.73 -6.42
CA GLU A 91 -0.74 -33.67 -6.17
C GLU A 91 -1.42 -32.36 -5.73
N ASN A 92 -2.07 -31.74 -6.72
CA ASN A 92 -3.39 -31.08 -6.65
C ASN A 92 -4.51 -32.15 -6.46
N PRO A 93 -5.79 -31.85 -6.09
CA PRO A 93 -6.57 -30.64 -6.43
C PRO A 93 -7.66 -30.17 -5.42
N SER A 94 -8.36 -29.08 -5.81
CA SER A 94 -9.82 -28.82 -5.61
C SER A 94 -10.33 -28.24 -4.28
N VAL A 95 -10.88 -27.01 -4.32
CA VAL A 95 -12.29 -26.60 -4.06
C VAL A 95 -12.36 -25.04 -4.13
N ALA A 96 -13.03 -24.40 -5.09
CA ALA A 96 -14.47 -24.17 -5.26
C ALA A 96 -15.16 -23.27 -4.20
N SER A 97 -15.82 -22.20 -4.68
CA SER A 97 -16.85 -21.36 -4.03
C SER A 97 -16.37 -20.37 -2.95
N SER A 98 -16.78 -19.10 -2.87
CA SER A 98 -18.07 -18.42 -3.08
C SER A 98 -17.81 -16.90 -2.98
N SER A 99 -18.28 -16.03 -3.89
CA SER A 99 -19.56 -15.29 -3.88
C SER A 99 -20.08 -14.79 -2.51
N SER A 100 -20.02 -13.48 -2.27
CA SER A 100 -21.02 -12.66 -1.55
C SER A 100 -20.55 -11.18 -1.54
N SER A 101 -21.14 -10.30 -2.35
CA SER A 101 -22.36 -9.52 -2.07
C SER A 101 -22.18 -8.48 -0.96
N GLY A 102 -22.51 -7.23 -1.30
CA GLY A 102 -22.20 -6.05 -0.51
C GLY A 102 -22.96 -5.92 0.80
N SER A 103 -22.49 -4.97 1.60
CA SER A 103 -23.28 -4.40 2.69
C SER A 103 -22.83 -2.96 2.94
N SER A 104 -23.67 -2.05 2.49
CA SER A 104 -23.85 -0.72 3.05
C SER A 104 -24.03 -0.78 4.56
N ASN A 105 -23.22 -0.04 5.32
CA ASN A 105 -23.64 0.44 6.64
C ASN A 105 -22.91 1.73 7.01
N GLN A 106 -23.61 2.85 6.83
CA GLN A 106 -23.48 4.01 7.70
C GLN A 106 -23.94 3.60 9.11
N PRO A 107 -23.28 4.11 10.16
CA PRO A 107 -24.05 4.93 11.09
C PRO A 107 -23.30 6.20 11.50
N LYS A 108 -24.02 7.33 11.42
CA LYS A 108 -23.81 8.48 12.29
C LYS A 108 -24.13 8.02 13.73
N SER A 109 -23.21 8.23 14.66
CA SER A 109 -23.56 8.41 16.07
C SER A 109 -22.63 9.44 16.70
N GLU A 110 -23.23 10.61 16.96
CA GLU A 110 -22.81 11.52 18.02
C GLU A 110 -22.92 10.77 19.36
N GLY A 111 -21.91 10.87 20.22
CA GLY A 111 -22.02 10.25 21.54
C GLY A 111 -20.72 10.19 22.33
N SER A 112 -20.53 11.19 23.19
CA SER A 112 -19.93 11.02 24.52
C SER A 112 -18.49 10.50 24.60
N HIS A 113 -17.52 11.42 24.56
CA HIS A 113 -16.18 11.19 25.12
C HIS A 113 -16.24 11.20 26.66
N GLY A 114 -16.79 10.13 27.21
CA GLY A 114 -16.75 9.81 28.63
C GLY A 114 -15.31 9.62 29.09
N HIS A 115 -14.82 10.56 29.89
CA HIS A 115 -13.57 10.44 30.62
C HIS A 115 -13.72 9.39 31.72
N GLY A 116 -13.33 8.15 31.42
CA GLY A 116 -13.16 7.09 32.42
C GLY A 116 -11.89 7.30 33.22
N ASN A 117 -11.99 8.03 34.34
CA ASN A 117 -11.04 7.98 35.45
C ASN A 117 -11.25 6.65 36.20
N GLY A 118 -10.19 5.87 36.35
CA GLY A 118 -10.21 4.67 37.19
C GLY A 118 -8.82 4.43 37.78
N ASN A 119 -8.56 5.02 38.94
CA ASN A 119 -7.82 4.32 39.99
C ASN A 119 -8.83 3.39 40.65
N ILE A 120 -8.50 2.12 40.82
CA ILE A 120 -8.90 1.28 41.97
C ILE A 120 -7.95 0.08 41.99
N ASP A 121 -7.53 -0.21 43.22
CA ASP A 121 -6.76 -1.32 43.74
C ASP A 121 -7.20 -2.74 43.32
N GLU A 122 -6.33 -3.70 43.64
CA GLU A 122 -6.49 -5.15 43.57
C GLU A 122 -7.89 -5.67 43.98
N ALA A 123 -8.50 -6.51 43.13
CA ALA A 123 -8.96 -7.88 43.43
C ALA A 123 -9.89 -8.43 42.32
N ASP A 124 -9.53 -9.61 41.81
CA ASP A 124 -10.33 -10.62 41.11
C ASP A 124 -11.59 -10.24 40.30
N ALA A 125 -11.39 -10.03 38.99
CA ALA A 125 -12.24 -10.55 37.91
C ALA A 125 -11.50 -10.32 36.58
N LYS A 126 -10.74 -11.32 36.09
CA LYS A 126 -9.78 -11.16 34.98
C LYS A 126 -10.39 -10.46 33.74
N PRO A 127 -10.11 -9.18 33.47
CA PRO A 127 -10.27 -8.65 32.12
C PRO A 127 -9.28 -9.42 31.25
N LYS A 128 -9.63 -9.75 29.98
CA LYS A 128 -8.69 -10.38 29.04
C LYS A 128 -7.39 -9.59 29.13
N PRO A 129 -6.32 -10.15 29.75
CA PRO A 129 -5.13 -9.39 30.02
C PRO A 129 -4.64 -8.96 28.66
N PHE A 130 -4.41 -7.66 28.55
CA PHE A 130 -3.69 -7.01 27.48
C PHE A 130 -2.69 -7.99 26.86
N SER A 131 -3.03 -8.64 25.73
CA SER A 131 -2.21 -9.73 25.23
C SER A 131 -0.87 -9.10 24.82
N PRO A 132 0.21 -9.34 25.57
CA PRO A 132 1.46 -8.63 25.37
C PRO A 132 2.03 -8.95 23.99
N GLU A 133 1.68 -10.12 23.46
CA GLU A 133 2.01 -10.55 22.11
C GLU A 133 1.27 -9.75 21.04
N GLU A 134 -0.04 -9.56 21.18
CA GLU A 134 -0.82 -8.73 20.24
C GLU A 134 -0.36 -7.26 20.25
N ALA A 135 -0.02 -6.74 21.43
CA ALA A 135 0.48 -5.39 21.54
C ALA A 135 1.85 -5.21 20.89
N LYS A 136 2.73 -6.22 21.06
CA LYS A 136 4.04 -6.27 20.42
C LYS A 136 3.90 -6.30 18.90
N THR A 137 3.05 -7.16 18.35
CA THR A 137 2.88 -7.28 16.89
C THR A 137 2.34 -5.99 16.27
N LYS A 138 1.27 -5.41 16.85
CA LYS A 138 0.71 -4.14 16.40
C LYS A 138 1.72 -2.98 16.48
N ALA A 139 2.52 -2.93 17.54
CA ALA A 139 3.57 -1.94 17.67
C ALA A 139 4.67 -2.10 16.62
N LEU A 140 5.10 -3.34 16.36
CA LEU A 140 6.10 -3.63 15.33
C LEU A 140 5.59 -3.28 13.93
N GLU A 141 4.34 -3.63 13.60
CA GLU A 141 3.73 -3.30 12.32
C GLU A 141 3.68 -1.79 12.10
N HIS A 142 3.20 -1.03 13.09
CA HIS A 142 3.14 0.43 13.02
C HIS A 142 4.52 1.07 12.81
N LEU A 143 5.53 0.62 13.56
CA LEU A 143 6.89 1.12 13.42
C LEU A 143 7.55 0.73 12.09
N GLN A 144 7.30 -0.47 11.58
CA GLN A 144 7.81 -0.88 10.27
C GLN A 144 7.20 -0.04 9.14
N VAL A 145 5.90 0.29 9.22
CA VAL A 145 5.27 1.20 8.25
C VAL A 145 5.88 2.59 8.34
N LYS A 146 6.08 3.13 9.56
CA LYS A 146 6.77 4.41 9.76
C LYS A 146 8.19 4.39 9.20
N LEU A 147 8.95 3.32 9.42
CA LEU A 147 10.31 3.15 8.90
C LEU A 147 10.33 3.12 7.37
N ARG A 148 9.47 2.31 6.74
CA ARG A 148 9.35 2.25 5.27
C ARG A 148 9.00 3.61 4.69
N ARG A 149 8.10 4.35 5.33
CA ARG A 149 7.73 5.71 4.93
C ARG A 149 8.90 6.67 5.10
N ALA A 150 9.55 6.67 6.26
CA ALA A 150 10.69 7.55 6.55
C ALA A 150 11.81 7.36 5.50
N ARG A 151 12.15 6.11 5.17
CA ARG A 151 13.11 5.79 4.10
C ARG A 151 12.64 6.25 2.73
N LYS A 152 11.36 6.04 2.39
CA LYS A 152 10.79 6.41 1.09
C LYS A 152 10.74 7.92 0.86
N PHE A 153 10.48 8.68 1.91
CA PHE A 153 10.32 10.14 1.84
C PHE A 153 11.55 10.89 2.35
N ALA A 154 12.69 10.21 2.52
CA ALA A 154 13.96 10.78 2.96
C ALA A 154 13.83 11.67 4.21
N ALA A 155 13.16 11.16 5.24
CA ALA A 155 13.19 11.80 6.56
C ALA A 155 14.62 11.78 7.15
N ASP A 156 14.87 12.65 8.13
CA ASP A 156 16.18 12.75 8.79
C ASP A 156 16.69 11.38 9.26
N GLU A 157 17.99 11.12 9.09
CA GLU A 157 18.65 9.88 9.51
C GLU A 157 18.41 9.58 11.00
N SER A 158 18.40 10.62 11.83
CA SER A 158 18.08 10.54 13.27
C SER A 158 16.69 9.95 13.54
N THR A 159 15.72 10.22 12.67
CA THR A 159 14.36 9.66 12.77
C THR A 159 14.36 8.19 12.41
N ILE A 160 15.10 7.81 11.35
CA ILE A 160 15.23 6.42 10.92
C ILE A 160 15.90 5.60 12.01
N GLU A 161 17.03 6.06 12.56
CA GLU A 161 17.73 5.39 13.66
C GLU A 161 16.85 5.27 14.92
N SER A 162 16.11 6.32 15.27
CA SER A 162 15.19 6.30 16.42
C SER A 162 14.13 5.21 16.27
N LEU A 163 13.56 5.07 15.06
CA LEU A 163 12.58 4.03 14.74
C LEU A 163 13.20 2.63 14.81
N GLU A 164 14.41 2.45 14.28
CA GLU A 164 15.13 1.17 14.33
C GLU A 164 15.44 0.74 15.77
N ARG A 165 15.89 1.67 16.61
CA ARG A 165 16.14 1.42 18.04
C ARG A 165 14.85 1.06 18.78
N GLN A 166 13.72 1.72 18.46
CA GLN A 166 12.42 1.37 19.03
C GLN A 166 11.97 -0.04 18.62
N ILE A 167 12.14 -0.40 17.35
CA ILE A 167 11.84 -1.76 16.85
C ILE A 167 12.68 -2.79 17.62
N ALA A 168 14.00 -2.58 17.73
CA ALA A 168 14.89 -3.50 18.44
C ALA A 168 14.54 -3.64 19.92
N ARG A 169 14.18 -2.53 20.60
CA ARG A 169 13.72 -2.55 21.99
C ARG A 169 12.44 -3.37 22.14
N ILE A 170 11.45 -3.17 21.28
CA ILE A 170 10.15 -3.87 21.36
C ILE A 170 10.30 -5.35 20.99
N GLN A 171 11.17 -5.70 20.06
CA GLN A 171 11.49 -7.10 19.77
C GLN A 171 12.05 -7.82 20.99
N LYS A 172 12.97 -7.18 21.73
CA LYS A 172 13.61 -7.76 22.92
C LYS A 172 12.69 -7.77 24.15
N PHE A 173 12.07 -6.63 24.46
CA PHE A 173 11.40 -6.41 25.74
C PHE A 173 9.87 -6.25 25.64
N GLY A 174 9.32 -6.12 24.43
CA GLY A 174 7.90 -5.81 24.22
C GLY A 174 7.58 -4.31 24.31
N LEU A 175 6.28 -3.98 24.27
CA LEU A 175 5.79 -2.61 24.29
C LEU A 175 5.65 -2.10 25.74
N ASP A 176 6.36 -1.01 26.05
CA ASP A 176 6.28 -0.35 27.35
C ASP A 176 5.09 0.64 27.40
N GLN A 177 4.20 0.45 28.36
CA GLN A 177 2.94 1.21 28.52
C GLN A 177 3.15 2.70 28.82
N THR A 178 4.34 3.08 29.28
CA THR A 178 4.71 4.47 29.56
C THR A 178 5.21 5.20 28.31
N THR A 179 5.41 4.50 27.20
CA THR A 179 5.89 5.13 25.97
C THR A 179 4.78 5.84 25.22
N GLN A 180 5.16 6.87 24.45
CA GLN A 180 4.22 7.58 23.58
C GLN A 180 3.56 6.64 22.56
N LEU A 181 4.32 5.65 22.09
CA LEU A 181 3.84 4.61 21.19
C LEU A 181 2.68 3.80 21.79
N ALA A 182 2.76 3.44 23.07
CA ALA A 182 1.67 2.74 23.75
C ALA A 182 0.42 3.61 23.87
N ARG A 183 0.57 4.93 24.06
CA ARG A 183 -0.57 5.85 24.04
C ARG A 183 -1.20 5.97 22.65
N GLU A 184 -0.40 6.03 21.60
CA GLU A 184 -0.88 6.06 20.20
C GLU A 184 -1.71 4.82 19.85
N LEU A 185 -1.32 3.66 20.36
CA LEU A 185 -1.97 2.38 20.08
C LEU A 185 -3.13 2.04 21.04
N GLY A 186 -3.48 2.93 21.97
CA GLY A 186 -4.56 2.69 22.95
C GLY A 186 -4.19 1.67 24.03
N PHE A 187 -2.90 1.48 24.22
CA PHE A 187 -2.29 0.38 24.96
C PHE A 187 -1.67 0.81 26.29
N GLY A 188 -1.50 2.11 26.49
CA GLY A 188 -0.93 2.66 27.70
C GLY A 188 -1.33 4.11 27.92
N LYS A 189 -0.90 4.65 29.06
CA LYS A 189 -1.18 6.05 29.44
C LYS A 189 -0.19 7.04 28.78
N GLY A 190 0.91 6.52 28.25
CA GLY A 190 2.00 7.33 27.69
C GLY A 190 2.86 7.98 28.77
N PRO A 191 3.86 8.80 28.38
CA PRO A 191 4.75 9.43 29.34
C PRO A 191 3.93 10.41 30.18
N GLN A 192 4.20 10.43 31.48
CA GLN A 192 3.58 11.41 32.37
C GLN A 192 4.08 12.80 31.97
N ASN A 193 3.20 13.61 31.38
CA ASN A 193 3.52 15.00 31.07
C ASN A 193 3.83 15.72 32.39
N THR A 194 5.09 16.09 32.60
CA THR A 194 5.55 16.83 33.79
C THR A 194 4.96 18.24 33.86
N ILE A 195 4.47 18.75 32.73
CA ILE A 195 3.68 19.97 32.67
C ILE A 195 2.32 19.64 33.30
N ALA A 196 2.17 20.03 34.57
CA ALA A 196 0.91 19.95 35.28
C ALA A 196 -0.19 20.46 34.36
N ARG A 197 -1.13 19.58 33.98
CA ARG A 197 -2.36 20.00 33.30
C ARG A 197 -2.99 21.01 34.24
N ARG A 198 -2.87 22.30 33.93
CA ARG A 198 -3.59 23.38 34.62
C ARG A 198 -5.06 23.16 34.31
N GLY A 199 -5.66 22.21 35.03
CA GLY A 199 -7.09 22.03 35.02
C GLY A 199 -7.69 23.37 35.39
N ASN A 200 -8.69 23.81 34.63
CA ASN A 200 -9.54 24.94 34.98
C ASN A 200 -10.20 24.66 36.33
N LYS A 201 -9.44 24.79 37.43
CA LYS A 201 -9.98 24.91 38.77
C LYS A 201 -10.69 26.25 38.76
N LYS A 202 -12.00 26.21 38.53
CA LYS A 202 -12.91 27.34 38.72
C LYS A 202 -12.56 27.93 40.09
N SER A 203 -11.92 29.09 40.07
CA SER A 203 -11.70 29.89 41.27
C SER A 203 -13.09 30.23 41.78
N HIS A 204 -13.52 29.56 42.85
CA HIS A 204 -14.67 30.01 43.63
C HIS A 204 -14.29 31.35 44.26
N ARG A 205 -14.38 32.44 43.50
CA ARG A 205 -14.37 33.79 44.04
C ARG A 205 -15.60 33.89 44.94
N LYS A 206 -15.38 33.73 46.24
CA LYS A 206 -16.36 34.08 47.26
C LYS A 206 -16.81 35.52 47.01
N ALA A 207 -18.08 35.71 46.68
CA ALA A 207 -18.67 37.03 46.58
C ALA A 207 -18.66 37.68 47.96
N SER A 208 -17.85 38.73 48.13
CA SER A 208 -17.92 39.60 49.30
C SER A 208 -19.26 40.33 49.26
N LYS A 209 -20.19 39.95 50.13
CA LYS A 209 -21.40 40.74 50.40
C LYS A 209 -20.98 41.93 51.27
N ASN A 210 -20.73 43.07 50.65
CA ASN A 210 -20.57 44.34 51.36
C ASN A 210 -21.92 44.73 51.99
N ASN A 211 -22.04 44.58 53.31
CA ASN A 211 -23.07 45.26 54.09
C ASN A 211 -22.66 46.73 54.24
N ARG A 212 -23.27 47.64 53.47
CA ARG A 212 -23.26 49.08 53.78
C ARG A 212 -24.39 49.36 54.77
N LYS A 213 -24.01 49.74 55.99
CA LYS A 213 -24.78 50.61 56.88
C LYS A 213 -24.43 52.06 56.55
#